data_AF-A0A0B8QT83-F1
#
_entry.id   AF-A0A0B8QT83-F1
#
_cell.length_a   1.000
_cell.length_b   1.000
_cell.length_c   1.000
_cell.angle_alpha   90.00
_cell.angle_beta   90.00
_cell.angle_gamma   90.00
#
_symmetry.space_group_name_H-M   'P 1'
#
loop_
_entity.id
_entity.type
_entity.pdbx_description
1 polymer ?
#
loop_
_entity_poly.entity_id
_entity_poly.type
_entity_poly.pdbx_seq_one_letter_code
_entity_poly.pdbx_strand_id
1 'polypeptide(L)'
;MDDWCTNTHTNSGLVERVRKSDITEDQAVEMTIEFLKQHVPAGASPICGNSIGQDRRFLYKHMPELEQYFHYRYVDVSTLKELTRRWKPEVLDGFSKQGVHLALDDIRESIAELKYYRQTIMKI
;
A
#
# COMPACT_ATOMS: atom_id res chain seq x y z
N MET A 1 8.22 -16.64 -10.15
CA MET A 1 7.53 -16.63 -8.85
C MET A 1 8.13 -17.73 -8.02
N ASP A 2 8.37 -17.47 -6.75
CA ASP A 2 8.67 -18.51 -5.77
C ASP A 2 7.39 -19.21 -5.30
N ASP A 3 7.53 -20.20 -4.42
CA ASP A 3 6.41 -20.99 -3.90
C ASP A 3 5.41 -20.14 -3.12
N TRP A 4 5.89 -19.15 -2.37
CA TRP A 4 5.03 -18.25 -1.60
C TRP A 4 4.14 -17.42 -2.52
N CYS A 5 4.72 -16.73 -3.51
CA CYS A 5 3.94 -15.95 -4.48
C CYS A 5 2.93 -16.84 -5.22
N THR A 6 3.36 -18.03 -5.65
CA THR A 6 2.52 -18.96 -6.41
C THR A 6 1.29 -19.37 -5.60
N ASN A 7 1.47 -19.79 -4.36
CA ASN A 7 0.38 -20.23 -3.49
C ASN A 7 -0.55 -19.05 -3.13
N THR A 8 0.00 -17.93 -2.66
CA THR A 8 -0.79 -16.77 -2.21
C THR A 8 -1.62 -16.16 -3.34
N HIS A 9 -1.04 -15.96 -4.52
CA HIS A 9 -1.74 -15.33 -5.64
C HIS A 9 -2.69 -16.28 -6.36
N THR A 10 -2.46 -17.60 -6.29
CA THR A 10 -3.42 -18.59 -6.79
C THR A 10 -4.64 -18.67 -5.86
N ASN A 11 -4.43 -18.77 -4.55
CA ASN A 11 -5.51 -18.90 -3.55
C ASN A 11 -6.41 -17.65 -3.48
N SER A 12 -5.85 -16.45 -3.68
CA SER A 12 -6.62 -15.21 -3.76
C SER A 12 -7.37 -15.02 -5.10
N GLY A 13 -7.17 -15.92 -6.07
CA GLY A 13 -7.73 -15.80 -7.42
C GLY A 13 -7.04 -14.74 -8.30
N LEU A 14 -5.96 -14.11 -7.82
CA LEU A 14 -5.23 -13.09 -8.56
C LEU A 14 -4.61 -13.64 -9.84
N VAL A 15 -3.98 -14.83 -9.80
CA VAL A 15 -3.36 -15.45 -10.98
C VAL A 15 -4.37 -15.61 -12.12
N GLU A 16 -5.58 -16.04 -11.80
CA GLU A 16 -6.63 -16.24 -12.80
C GLU A 16 -7.17 -14.92 -13.35
N ARG A 17 -7.28 -13.89 -12.51
CA ARG A 17 -7.65 -12.53 -12.94
C ARG A 17 -6.59 -11.92 -13.85
N VAL A 18 -5.30 -12.13 -13.55
CA VAL A 18 -4.19 -11.66 -14.38
C VAL A 18 -4.19 -12.35 -15.74
N ARG A 19 -4.42 -13.68 -15.79
CA ARG A 19 -4.53 -14.41 -17.07
C ARG A 19 -5.68 -13.95 -17.96
N LYS A 20 -6.75 -13.44 -17.37
CA LYS A 20 -7.93 -12.90 -18.06
C LYS A 20 -7.86 -11.39 -18.30
N SER A 21 -6.80 -10.73 -17.86
CA SER A 21 -6.67 -9.28 -17.96
C SER A 21 -6.13 -8.89 -19.33
N ASP A 22 -6.86 -8.01 -20.01
CA ASP A 22 -6.39 -7.33 -21.23
C ASP A 22 -5.79 -5.94 -20.93
N ILE A 23 -5.59 -5.62 -19.64
CA ILE A 23 -5.03 -4.35 -19.18
C ILE A 23 -3.49 -4.44 -19.11
N THR A 24 -2.83 -3.57 -19.86
CA THR A 24 -1.37 -3.38 -19.84
C THR A 24 -0.93 -2.46 -18.68
N GLU A 25 0.37 -2.45 -18.37
CA GLU A 25 0.93 -1.56 -17.34
C GLU A 25 0.67 -0.08 -17.66
N ASP A 26 0.85 0.34 -18.91
CA ASP A 26 0.61 1.73 -19.35
C ASP A 26 -0.85 2.14 -19.19
N GLN A 27 -1.79 1.27 -19.56
CA GLN A 27 -3.23 1.50 -19.34
C GLN A 27 -3.57 1.59 -17.85
N ALA A 28 -2.99 0.73 -17.02
CA ALA A 28 -3.19 0.79 -15.58
C ALA A 28 -2.66 2.11 -14.99
N VAL A 29 -1.52 2.60 -15.47
CA VAL A 29 -0.95 3.91 -15.08
C VAL A 29 -1.88 5.05 -15.46
N GLU A 30 -2.32 5.11 -16.72
CA GLU A 30 -3.22 6.17 -17.21
C GLU A 30 -4.52 6.21 -16.40
N MET A 31 -5.17 5.06 -16.24
CA MET A 31 -6.41 4.93 -15.45
C MET A 31 -6.21 5.37 -13.99
N THR A 32 -5.06 5.02 -13.39
CA THR A 32 -4.75 5.38 -12.01
C THR A 32 -4.52 6.88 -11.87
N ILE A 33 -3.74 7.49 -12.76
CA ILE A 33 -3.47 8.93 -12.74
C ILE A 33 -4.77 9.72 -12.95
N GLU A 34 -5.63 9.29 -13.86
CA GLU A 34 -6.90 9.97 -14.13
C GLU A 34 -7.84 9.95 -12.92
N PHE A 35 -7.89 8.82 -12.21
CA PHE A 35 -8.56 8.75 -10.91
C PHE A 35 -7.94 9.71 -9.89
N LEU A 36 -6.60 9.73 -9.75
CA LEU A 36 -5.92 10.56 -8.76
C LEU A 36 -6.11 12.07 -9.00
N LYS A 37 -6.13 12.52 -10.26
CA LYS A 37 -6.36 13.93 -10.63
C LYS A 37 -7.66 14.51 -10.11
N GLN A 38 -8.68 13.67 -9.93
CA GLN A 38 -9.98 14.08 -9.40
C GLN A 38 -9.94 14.34 -7.87
N HIS A 39 -8.89 13.89 -7.18
CA HIS A 39 -8.83 13.89 -5.72
C HIS A 39 -7.64 14.67 -5.14
N VAL A 40 -6.48 14.63 -5.79
CA VAL A 40 -5.23 15.18 -5.26
C VAL A 40 -4.39 15.77 -6.40
N PRO A 41 -3.87 17.00 -6.28
CA PRO A 41 -2.97 17.55 -7.29
C PRO A 41 -1.63 16.79 -7.34
N ALA A 42 -1.02 16.73 -8.53
CA ALA A 42 0.27 16.08 -8.73
C ALA A 42 1.35 16.68 -7.79
N GLY A 43 2.21 15.82 -7.25
CA GLY A 43 3.33 16.21 -6.37
C GLY A 43 2.93 16.62 -4.95
N ALA A 44 1.64 16.62 -4.59
CA ALA A 44 1.19 17.07 -3.27
C ALA A 44 1.23 15.96 -2.20
N SER A 45 0.75 14.75 -2.51
CA SER A 45 0.69 13.67 -1.53
C SER A 45 1.98 12.86 -1.51
N PRO A 46 2.57 12.56 -0.34
CA PRO A 46 3.53 11.45 -0.24
C PRO A 46 2.87 10.13 -0.63
N ILE A 47 3.66 9.13 -0.98
CA ILE A 47 3.15 7.76 -1.13
C ILE A 47 2.87 7.17 0.27
N CYS A 48 1.71 6.52 0.43
CA CYS A 48 1.19 6.08 1.72
C CYS A 48 0.91 4.57 1.70
N GLY A 49 1.28 3.85 2.77
CA GLY A 49 0.98 2.43 2.93
C GLY A 49 1.84 1.77 4.00
N ASN A 50 1.88 0.42 4.00
CA ASN A 50 2.76 -0.36 4.87
C ASN A 50 3.99 -0.84 4.09
N SER A 51 5.20 -0.55 4.60
CA SER A 51 6.45 -0.91 3.92
C SER A 51 6.49 -0.36 2.48
N ILE A 52 5.84 0.80 2.27
CA ILE A 52 5.47 1.38 0.97
C ILE A 52 6.69 1.75 0.10
N GLY A 53 7.88 1.79 0.71
CA GLY A 53 9.12 1.91 -0.04
C GLY A 53 9.35 0.75 -1.02
N GLN A 54 8.85 -0.45 -0.72
CA GLN A 54 8.95 -1.59 -1.62
C GLN A 54 8.09 -1.39 -2.88
N ASP A 55 6.83 -0.99 -2.72
CA ASP A 55 5.94 -0.66 -3.83
C ASP A 55 6.52 0.47 -4.68
N ARG A 56 7.05 1.51 -4.02
CA ARG A 56 7.64 2.65 -4.76
C ARG A 56 8.83 2.22 -5.62
N ARG A 57 9.64 1.24 -5.20
CA ARG A 57 10.71 0.68 -6.05
C ARG A 57 10.19 0.04 -7.33
N PHE A 58 9.04 -0.64 -7.25
CA PHE A 58 8.38 -1.19 -8.43
C PHE A 58 7.84 -0.06 -9.32
N LEU A 59 7.23 0.97 -8.73
CA LEU A 59 6.75 2.14 -9.50
C LEU A 59 7.90 2.83 -10.23
N TYR A 60 9.05 3.06 -9.60
CA TYR A 60 10.22 3.64 -10.27
C TYR A 60 10.66 2.85 -11.52
N LYS A 61 10.53 1.51 -11.49
CA LYS A 61 11.01 0.65 -12.57
C LYS A 61 9.97 0.40 -13.66
N HIS A 62 8.71 0.24 -13.27
CA HIS A 62 7.63 -0.24 -14.14
C HIS A 62 6.60 0.83 -14.47
N MET A 63 6.42 1.84 -13.60
CA MET A 63 5.38 2.85 -13.70
C MET A 63 5.91 4.25 -13.35
N PRO A 64 6.98 4.74 -14.02
CA PRO A 64 7.67 5.96 -13.62
C PRO A 64 6.79 7.21 -13.67
N GLU A 65 5.83 7.29 -14.60
CA GLU A 65 4.88 8.41 -14.68
C GLU A 65 3.95 8.46 -13.46
N LEU A 66 3.50 7.30 -12.97
CA LEU A 66 2.71 7.22 -11.75
C LEU A 66 3.54 7.56 -10.52
N GLU A 67 4.81 7.12 -10.47
CA GLU A 67 5.72 7.48 -9.38
C GLU A 67 5.89 9.00 -9.25
N GLN A 68 6.09 9.69 -10.38
CA GLN A 68 6.25 11.14 -10.44
C GLN A 68 5.01 11.91 -9.98
N TYR A 69 3.84 11.27 -9.95
CA TYR A 69 2.62 11.88 -9.42
C TYR A 69 2.71 12.12 -7.91
N PHE A 70 3.50 11.33 -7.18
CA PHE A 70 3.65 11.45 -5.74
C PHE A 70 4.75 12.45 -5.35
N HIS A 71 4.58 13.08 -4.19
CA HIS A 71 5.64 13.82 -3.53
C HIS A 71 6.80 12.88 -3.12
N TYR A 72 8.03 13.41 -3.00
CA TYR A 72 9.23 12.61 -2.71
C TYR A 72 9.23 11.90 -1.33
N ARG A 73 8.35 12.33 -0.41
CA ARG A 73 8.24 11.76 0.95
C ARG A 73 7.40 10.48 0.97
N TYR A 74 7.47 9.78 2.10
CA TYR A 74 6.77 8.54 2.39
C TYR A 74 5.97 8.72 3.69
N VAL A 75 4.75 8.19 3.72
CA VAL A 75 4.01 7.95 4.96
C VAL A 75 3.90 6.43 5.11
N ASP A 76 4.85 5.87 5.83
CA ASP A 76 4.94 4.43 6.04
C ASP A 76 4.37 4.04 7.42
N VAL A 77 3.21 3.40 7.41
CA VAL A 77 2.51 2.96 8.62
C VAL A 77 3.34 1.93 9.40
N SER A 78 4.15 1.11 8.71
CA SER A 78 5.05 0.15 9.36
C SER A 78 6.13 0.84 10.20
N THR A 79 6.47 2.10 9.90
CA THR A 79 7.36 2.90 10.78
C THR A 79 6.73 3.08 12.15
N LEU A 80 5.45 3.44 12.21
CA LEU A 80 4.73 3.61 13.48
C LEU A 80 4.57 2.28 14.21
N LYS A 81 4.29 1.20 13.48
CA LYS A 81 4.24 -0.16 14.04
C LYS A 81 5.56 -0.52 14.72
N GLU A 82 6.69 -0.31 14.06
CA GLU A 82 8.01 -0.66 14.58
C GLU A 82 8.44 0.23 15.75
N LEU A 83 8.08 1.52 15.74
CA LEU A 83 8.30 2.42 16.88
C LEU A 83 7.43 1.99 18.07
N THR A 84 6.16 1.68 17.84
CA THR A 84 5.22 1.20 18.87
C THR A 84 5.72 -0.10 19.49
N ARG A 85 6.18 -1.05 18.67
CA ARG A 85 6.76 -2.31 19.14
C ARG A 85 7.92 -2.13 20.12
N ARG A 86 8.70 -1.05 19.96
CA ARG A 86 9.88 -0.77 20.79
C ARG A 86 9.56 0.08 22.01
N TRP A 87 8.64 1.02 21.88
CA TRP A 87 8.37 2.02 22.91
C TRP A 87 7.13 1.74 23.74
N LYS A 88 6.15 1.03 23.17
CA LYS A 88 4.86 0.75 23.78
C LYS A 88 4.21 -0.52 23.22
N PRO A 89 4.84 -1.70 23.35
CA PRO A 89 4.44 -2.94 22.68
C PRO A 89 3.02 -3.40 23.03
N GLU A 90 2.51 -3.07 24.22
CA GLU A 90 1.16 -3.43 24.67
C GLU A 90 0.04 -2.83 23.81
N VAL A 91 0.34 -1.79 23.02
CA VAL A 91 -0.62 -1.22 22.06
C VAL A 91 -0.79 -2.12 20.84
N LEU A 92 0.17 -2.99 20.50
CA LEU A 92 0.05 -3.83 19.31
C LEU A 92 -1.05 -4.89 19.44
N ASP A 93 -1.40 -5.30 20.66
CA ASP A 93 -2.43 -6.31 20.91
C ASP A 93 -3.85 -5.80 20.60
N GLY A 94 -4.03 -4.47 20.50
CA GLY A 94 -5.31 -3.85 20.21
C GLY A 94 -5.65 -3.73 18.72
N PHE A 95 -4.78 -4.19 17.81
CA PHE A 95 -5.03 -4.14 16.37
C PHE A 95 -4.54 -5.41 15.67
N SER A 96 -5.44 -6.08 14.94
CA SER A 96 -5.12 -7.25 14.11
C SER A 96 -5.50 -7.02 12.65
N LYS A 97 -4.67 -7.54 11.74
CA LYS A 97 -4.93 -7.57 10.30
C LYS A 97 -5.51 -8.92 9.90
N GLN A 98 -6.43 -8.92 8.95
CA GLN A 98 -6.97 -10.13 8.33
C GLN A 98 -5.98 -10.72 7.33
N GLY A 99 -5.19 -9.89 6.63
CA GLY A 99 -4.11 -10.35 5.76
C GLY A 99 -4.60 -11.12 4.52
N VAL A 100 -5.61 -10.59 3.83
CA VAL A 100 -6.26 -11.25 2.69
C VAL A 100 -5.40 -11.16 1.41
N HIS A 101 -4.33 -10.36 1.39
CA HIS A 101 -3.37 -10.22 0.28
C HIS A 101 -4.02 -9.79 -1.05
N LEU A 102 -5.09 -9.00 -0.94
CA LEU A 102 -5.72 -8.30 -2.05
C LEU A 102 -5.45 -6.80 -1.88
N ALA A 103 -4.96 -6.14 -2.94
CA ALA A 103 -4.47 -4.77 -2.86
C ALA A 103 -5.46 -3.77 -2.20
N LEU A 104 -6.75 -3.85 -2.54
CA LEU A 104 -7.76 -2.94 -2.00
C LEU A 104 -8.08 -3.22 -0.52
N ASP A 105 -8.01 -4.47 -0.10
CA ASP A 105 -8.27 -4.84 1.30
C ASP A 105 -7.04 -4.48 2.15
N ASP A 106 -5.83 -4.78 1.67
CA ASP A 106 -4.58 -4.44 2.35
C ASP A 106 -4.41 -2.91 2.53
N ILE A 107 -4.80 -2.08 1.55
CA ILE A 107 -4.74 -0.61 1.71
C ILE A 107 -5.80 -0.10 2.71
N ARG A 108 -6.99 -0.72 2.76
CA ARG A 108 -8.02 -0.40 3.77
C ARG A 108 -7.53 -0.75 5.18
N GLU A 109 -6.85 -1.89 5.33
CA GLU A 109 -6.20 -2.27 6.58
C GLU A 109 -5.08 -1.30 6.97
N SER A 110 -4.28 -0.85 6.01
CA SER A 110 -3.23 0.15 6.24
C SER A 110 -3.81 1.47 6.77
N ILE A 111 -4.94 1.92 6.21
CA ILE A 111 -5.67 3.11 6.68
C ILE A 111 -6.24 2.89 8.09
N ALA A 112 -6.81 1.72 8.36
CA ALA A 112 -7.35 1.38 9.68
C ALA A 112 -6.24 1.32 10.74
N GLU A 113 -5.08 0.75 10.41
CA GLU A 113 -3.90 0.69 11.28
C GLU A 113 -3.39 2.09 11.62
N LEU A 114 -3.28 2.98 10.62
CA LEU A 114 -2.87 4.37 10.87
C LEU A 114 -3.88 5.13 11.74
N LYS A 115 -5.19 4.91 11.54
CA LYS A 115 -6.23 5.48 12.41
C LYS A 115 -6.08 4.98 13.85
N TYR A 116 -5.78 3.70 14.04
CA TYR A 116 -5.52 3.12 15.35
C TYR A 116 -4.32 3.79 16.03
N TYR A 117 -3.16 3.87 15.37
CA TYR A 117 -1.98 4.53 15.93
C TYR A 117 -2.21 6.01 16.24
N ARG A 118 -2.98 6.71 15.40
CA ARG A 118 -3.37 8.10 15.67
C ARG A 118 -4.11 8.24 17.00
N GLN A 119 -4.93 7.26 17.39
CA GLN A 119 -5.69 7.30 18.64
C GLN A 119 -4.90 6.82 19.85
N THR A 120 -3.90 5.95 19.67
CA THR A 120 -3.27 5.22 20.77
C THR A 120 -1.86 5.67 21.13
N ILE A 121 -1.09 6.21 20.17
CA ILE A 121 0.32 6.59 20.38
C ILE A 121 0.63 8.05 20.02
N MET A 122 -0.29 8.77 19.35
CA MET A 122 -0.11 10.16 18.97
C MET A 122 -0.87 11.10 19.90
N LYS A 123 -0.27 12.26 20.20
CA LYS A 123 -0.92 13.38 20.88
C LYS A 123 -0.69 14.63 20.04
N ILE A 124 -1.67 14.97 19.21
CA ILE A 124 -1.68 16.08 18.26
C ILE A 124 -2.96 16.89 18.48
#